data_AF-A0A1K1VB99-F1
#
_entry.id   AF-A0A1K1VB99-F1
#
_cell.length_a   1.000
_cell.length_b   1.000
_cell.length_c   1.000
_cell.angle_alpha   90.00
_cell.angle_beta   90.00
_cell.angle_gamma   90.00
#
_symmetry.space_group_name_H-M   'P 1'
#
loop_
_entity.id
_entity.type
_entity.pdbx_description
1 polymer ?
#
loop_
_entity_poly.entity_id
_entity_poly.type
_entity_poly.pdbx_seq_one_letter_code
_entity_poly.pdbx_strand_id
1 'polypeptide(L)'
;MKTLEQTAPTSSDLPVYLNLSMVTMIWGGTFVAGRMLSSTLEPLLAASLRFSLASIALLLFLCLARVALVRPTLKQALQLAVLGFFGILFYNLCFFHGLQYVQASRASLIVALNPAVIGLASWWLFKERLGPSKVWGIVLCIGGAGLVIVSRDPSSLQSAAQGWMGDLLIFGCVLGWGIYSLFSRNLNDSLGPLQTVTWSILLGTGMLWLACVAGGEARLEPLRGLDMRQWLSLLYLGVLGSALAYIAWYEGIRRIGATRCGVFIALNPLTAVLLGALLLDERLGALMGVGAGLILTGIFLCNKPLARSAQKTI
;
A
#
# COMPACT_ATOMS: atom_id res chain seq x y z
N MET A 1 -23.56 24.84 30.14
CA MET A 1 -22.57 25.57 29.31
C MET A 1 -21.19 25.04 29.64
N LYS A 2 -20.69 24.07 28.86
CA LYS A 2 -19.27 23.66 28.87
C LYS A 2 -18.74 23.99 27.48
N THR A 3 -17.86 24.98 27.50
CA THR A 3 -17.22 25.62 26.36
C THR A 3 -16.49 24.60 25.50
N LEU A 4 -16.74 24.71 24.20
CA LEU A 4 -16.02 24.02 23.13
C LEU A 4 -14.59 24.56 23.09
N GLU A 5 -13.66 23.92 23.80
CA GLU A 5 -12.25 24.06 23.47
C GLU A 5 -11.99 23.25 22.19
N GLN A 6 -12.03 23.99 21.08
CA GLN A 6 -11.23 23.68 19.91
C GLN A 6 -9.80 23.45 20.39
N THR A 7 -9.36 22.19 20.41
CA THR A 7 -7.96 21.85 20.59
C THR A 7 -7.18 22.41 19.42
N ALA A 8 -6.57 23.57 19.64
CA ALA A 8 -5.47 24.08 18.83
C ALA A 8 -4.39 22.97 18.67
N PRO A 9 -3.65 22.94 17.55
CA PRO A 9 -2.57 21.96 17.36
C PRO A 9 -1.52 22.16 18.45
N THR A 10 -1.52 21.27 19.45
CA THR A 10 -0.52 21.21 20.50
C THR A 10 0.81 20.78 19.91
N SER A 11 1.90 21.46 20.28
CA SER A 11 3.27 20.97 20.10
C SER A 11 3.40 19.55 20.69
N SER A 12 3.74 18.48 19.98
CA SER A 12 4.28 18.35 18.64
C SER A 12 3.63 17.16 17.91
N ASP A 13 2.63 17.41 17.06
CA ASP A 13 2.23 16.43 16.03
C ASP A 13 3.24 16.40 14.86
N LEU A 14 4.18 17.35 14.82
CA LEU A 14 5.24 17.44 13.81
C LEU A 14 6.03 16.13 13.63
N PRO A 15 6.49 15.41 14.69
CA PRO A 15 7.16 14.13 14.55
C PRO A 15 6.25 13.07 13.92
N VAL A 16 4.93 13.11 14.19
CA VAL A 16 3.96 12.18 13.59
C VAL A 16 3.80 12.47 12.10
N TYR A 17 3.68 13.75 11.71
CA TYR A 17 3.59 14.14 10.31
C TYR A 17 4.89 13.86 9.54
N LEU A 18 6.06 14.13 10.14
CA LEU A 18 7.35 13.78 9.55
C LEU A 18 7.48 12.26 9.39
N ASN A 19 7.08 11.49 10.40
CA ASN A 19 7.12 10.03 10.33
C ASN A 19 6.21 9.49 9.22
N LEU A 20 4.96 9.96 9.14
CA LEU A 20 4.03 9.57 8.07
C LEU A 20 4.51 9.97 6.68
N SER A 21 5.15 11.13 6.56
CA SER A 21 5.78 11.57 5.30
C SER A 21 6.91 10.62 4.90
N MET A 22 7.82 10.30 5.84
CA MET A 22 8.89 9.33 5.59
C MET A 22 8.35 7.95 5.22
N VAL A 23 7.35 7.45 5.93
CA VAL A 23 6.70 6.15 5.64
C VAL A 23 6.15 6.10 4.22
N THR A 24 5.44 7.15 3.80
CA THR A 24 4.80 7.18 2.48
C THR A 24 5.81 7.39 1.35
N MET A 25 6.89 8.14 1.60
CA MET A 25 8.03 8.21 0.69
C MET A 25 8.77 6.86 0.60
N ILE A 26 8.92 6.14 1.72
CA ILE A 26 9.50 4.79 1.74
C ILE A 26 8.63 3.85 0.89
N TRP A 27 7.31 3.88 1.04
CA TRP A 27 6.41 3.12 0.17
C TRP A 27 6.56 3.50 -1.30
N GLY A 28 6.80 4.78 -1.61
CA GLY A 28 7.06 5.22 -2.99
C GLY A 28 8.27 4.54 -3.59
N GLY A 29 9.36 4.46 -2.82
CA GLY A 29 10.56 3.73 -3.24
C GLY A 29 10.35 2.23 -3.41
N THR A 30 9.33 1.63 -2.77
CA THR A 30 9.08 0.19 -2.92
C THR A 30 8.64 -0.21 -4.33
N PHE A 31 8.01 0.70 -5.08
CA PHE A 31 7.67 0.43 -6.49
C PHE A 31 8.92 0.31 -7.35
N VAL A 32 9.89 1.20 -7.13
CA VAL A 32 11.17 1.23 -7.84
C VAL A 32 12.02 0.01 -7.47
N ALA A 33 12.18 -0.25 -6.18
CA ALA A 33 12.89 -1.44 -5.69
C ALA A 33 12.22 -2.75 -6.16
N GLY A 34 10.88 -2.79 -6.17
CA GLY A 34 10.10 -3.91 -6.70
C GLY A 34 10.36 -4.14 -8.19
N ARG A 35 10.39 -3.07 -8.99
CA ARG A 35 10.68 -3.15 -10.43
C ARG A 35 12.09 -3.69 -10.68
N MET A 36 13.09 -3.22 -9.93
CA MET A 36 14.49 -3.70 -10.00
C MET A 36 14.65 -5.19 -9.65
N LEU A 37 13.81 -5.73 -8.76
CA LEU A 37 13.83 -7.15 -8.41
C LEU A 37 13.04 -7.99 -9.42
N SER A 38 11.91 -7.48 -9.90
CA SER A 38 11.02 -8.18 -10.84
C SER A 38 11.66 -8.54 -12.18
N SER A 39 12.77 -7.87 -12.54
CA SER A 39 13.53 -8.17 -13.76
C SER A 39 14.42 -9.40 -13.66
N THR A 40 14.56 -9.99 -12.48
CA THR A 40 15.65 -10.94 -12.19
C THR A 40 15.19 -12.10 -11.31
N LEU A 41 14.34 -11.82 -10.33
CA LEU A 41 13.72 -12.83 -9.49
C LEU A 41 12.30 -13.11 -9.97
N GLU A 42 11.93 -14.38 -9.86
CA GLU A 42 10.54 -14.78 -10.05
C GLU A 42 9.62 -14.09 -9.01
N PRO A 43 8.40 -13.68 -9.40
CA PRO A 43 7.50 -12.89 -8.57
C PRO A 43 7.21 -13.49 -7.18
N LEU A 44 6.94 -14.79 -7.08
CA LEU A 44 6.62 -15.41 -5.80
C LEU A 44 7.85 -15.54 -4.92
N LEU A 45 9.02 -15.78 -5.50
CA LEU A 45 10.28 -15.83 -4.76
C LEU A 45 10.63 -14.45 -4.19
N ALA A 46 10.54 -13.39 -4.99
CA ALA A 46 10.81 -12.02 -4.55
C ALA A 46 9.86 -11.60 -3.42
N ALA A 47 8.56 -11.90 -3.56
CA ALA A 47 7.56 -11.64 -2.53
C ALA A 47 7.83 -12.44 -1.24
N SER A 48 8.16 -13.73 -1.36
CA SER A 48 8.44 -14.61 -0.23
C SER A 48 9.66 -14.13 0.57
N LEU A 49 10.74 -13.75 -0.11
CA LEU A 49 11.93 -13.21 0.53
C LEU A 49 11.67 -11.86 1.22
N ARG A 50 10.96 -10.94 0.54
CA ARG A 50 10.54 -9.65 1.11
C ARG A 50 9.79 -9.87 2.43
N PHE A 51 8.80 -10.75 2.42
CA PHE A 51 7.94 -10.97 3.59
C PHE A 51 8.58 -11.87 4.65
N SER A 52 9.54 -12.72 4.30
CA SER A 52 10.42 -13.37 5.28
C SER A 52 11.25 -12.35 6.06
N LEU A 53 11.87 -11.39 5.37
CA LEU A 53 12.61 -10.31 6.02
C LEU A 53 11.69 -9.44 6.89
N ALA A 54 10.49 -9.13 6.39
CA ALA A 54 9.49 -8.37 7.15
C ALA A 54 9.05 -9.10 8.42
N SER A 55 8.76 -10.41 8.32
CA SER A 55 8.41 -11.27 9.45
C SER A 55 9.52 -11.31 10.49
N ILE A 56 10.77 -11.52 10.07
CA ILE A 56 11.92 -11.55 10.98
C ILE A 56 12.08 -10.20 11.69
N ALA A 57 12.02 -9.09 10.95
CA ALA A 57 12.16 -7.76 11.51
C ALA A 57 11.03 -7.42 12.50
N LEU A 58 9.79 -7.79 12.20
CA LEU A 58 8.64 -7.59 13.10
C LEU A 58 8.73 -8.45 14.36
N LEU A 59 9.09 -9.73 14.23
CA LEU A 59 9.28 -10.62 15.39
C LEU A 59 10.43 -10.14 16.27
N LEU A 60 11.54 -9.68 15.66
CA LEU A 60 12.66 -9.10 16.39
C LEU A 60 12.23 -7.82 17.12
N PHE A 61 11.47 -6.95 16.46
CA PHE A 61 10.92 -5.75 17.11
C PHE A 61 10.03 -6.10 18.31
N LEU A 62 9.12 -7.08 18.17
CA LEU A 62 8.27 -7.52 19.29
C LEU A 62 9.09 -8.09 20.45
N CYS A 63 10.12 -8.88 20.14
CA CYS A 63 11.04 -9.45 21.14
C CYS A 63 11.79 -8.33 21.89
N LEU A 64 12.39 -7.38 21.17
CA LEU A 64 13.13 -6.25 21.74
C LEU A 64 12.23 -5.30 22.53
N ALA A 65 11.02 -5.05 22.04
CA ALA A 65 10.02 -4.23 22.71
C ALA A 65 9.33 -4.97 23.88
N ARG A 66 9.65 -6.26 24.11
CA ARG A 66 9.04 -7.14 25.11
C ARG A 66 7.51 -7.20 25.01
N VAL A 67 6.97 -7.10 23.80
CA VAL A 67 5.54 -7.20 23.52
C VAL A 67 5.23 -8.66 23.20
N ALA A 68 4.48 -9.32 24.07
CA ALA A 68 4.06 -10.70 23.85
C ALA A 68 3.10 -10.78 22.64
N LEU A 69 3.31 -11.78 21.77
CA LEU A 69 2.40 -12.06 20.68
C LEU A 69 1.15 -12.75 21.25
N VAL A 70 0.01 -12.07 21.14
CA VAL A 70 -1.26 -12.60 21.64
C VAL A 70 -1.68 -13.75 20.74
N ARG A 71 -2.03 -14.89 21.35
CA ARG A 71 -2.53 -16.05 20.59
C ARG A 71 -3.98 -15.77 20.16
N PRO A 72 -4.27 -15.69 18.85
CA PRO A 72 -5.63 -15.47 18.39
C PRO A 72 -6.47 -16.72 18.63
N THR A 73 -7.76 -16.53 18.86
CA THR A 73 -8.74 -17.64 18.83
C THR A 73 -8.79 -18.25 17.43
N LEU A 74 -9.30 -19.48 17.28
CA LEU A 74 -9.40 -20.13 15.96
C LEU A 74 -10.17 -19.28 14.93
N LYS A 75 -11.24 -18.62 15.37
CA LYS A 75 -12.02 -17.70 14.53
C LYS A 75 -11.21 -16.49 14.08
N GLN A 76 -10.45 -15.88 15.01
CA GLN A 76 -9.56 -14.77 14.68
C GLN A 76 -8.41 -15.22 13.79
N ALA A 77 -7.84 -16.40 14.01
CA ALA A 77 -6.78 -16.97 13.17
C ALA A 77 -7.26 -17.17 11.73
N LEU A 78 -8.50 -17.65 11.52
CA LEU A 78 -9.09 -17.76 10.18
C LEU A 78 -9.28 -16.39 9.53
N GLN A 79 -9.78 -15.40 10.28
CA GLN A 79 -9.91 -14.02 9.76
C GLN A 79 -8.54 -13.41 9.42
N LEU A 80 -7.52 -13.64 10.26
CA LEU A 80 -6.14 -13.21 10.02
C LEU A 80 -5.52 -13.92 8.81
N ALA A 81 -5.87 -15.19 8.57
CA ALA A 81 -5.45 -15.91 7.37
C ALA A 81 -6.08 -15.31 6.10
N VAL A 82 -7.36 -14.91 6.15
CA VAL A 82 -8.01 -14.19 5.04
C VAL A 82 -7.35 -12.83 4.81
N LEU A 83 -6.99 -12.10 5.88
CA LEU A 83 -6.23 -10.86 5.75
C LEU A 83 -4.83 -11.10 5.17
N GLY A 84 -4.13 -12.15 5.60
CA GLY A 84 -2.85 -12.57 5.04
C GLY A 84 -2.97 -12.94 3.56
N PHE A 85 -4.04 -13.61 3.16
CA PHE A 85 -4.32 -13.93 1.76
C PHE A 85 -4.47 -12.66 0.91
N PHE A 86 -5.40 -11.77 1.26
CA PHE A 86 -5.69 -10.60 0.42
C PHE A 86 -4.62 -9.50 0.52
N GLY A 87 -4.11 -9.24 1.73
CA GLY A 87 -3.15 -8.17 1.99
C GLY A 87 -1.71 -8.54 1.69
N ILE A 88 -1.35 -9.82 1.73
CA ILE A 88 0.03 -10.28 1.54
C ILE A 88 0.16 -11.13 0.28
N LEU A 89 -0.45 -12.31 0.22
CA LEU A 89 -0.27 -13.21 -0.93
C LEU A 89 -0.80 -12.60 -2.23
N PHE A 90 -2.11 -12.35 -2.30
CA PHE A 90 -2.79 -11.84 -3.48
C PHE A 90 -2.24 -10.48 -3.91
N TYR A 91 -2.09 -9.55 -2.94
CA TYR A 91 -1.50 -8.24 -3.21
C TYR A 91 -0.12 -8.36 -3.86
N ASN A 92 0.77 -9.20 -3.32
CA ASN A 92 2.14 -9.28 -3.84
C ASN A 92 2.26 -10.05 -5.14
N LEU A 93 1.42 -11.06 -5.36
CA LEU A 93 1.32 -11.74 -6.64
C LEU A 93 0.94 -10.72 -7.73
N CYS A 94 -0.14 -9.97 -7.49
CA CYS A 94 -0.55 -8.86 -8.36
C CYS A 94 0.55 -7.80 -8.53
N PHE A 95 1.26 -7.45 -7.45
CA PHE A 95 2.27 -6.39 -7.46
C PHE A 95 3.50 -6.76 -8.28
N PHE A 96 4.11 -7.92 -8.00
CA PHE A 96 5.34 -8.32 -8.69
C PHE A 96 5.07 -8.73 -10.14
N HIS A 97 3.99 -9.47 -10.43
CA HIS A 97 3.62 -9.75 -11.82
C HIS A 97 3.22 -8.47 -12.56
N GLY A 98 2.47 -7.56 -11.92
CA GLY A 98 2.10 -6.28 -12.52
C GLY A 98 3.34 -5.46 -12.90
N LEU A 99 4.30 -5.37 -11.98
CA LEU A 99 5.57 -4.67 -12.19
C LEU A 99 6.44 -5.29 -13.26
N GLN A 100 6.22 -6.52 -13.72
CA GLN A 100 6.92 -7.05 -14.90
C GLN A 100 6.47 -6.34 -16.20
N TYR A 101 5.21 -5.90 -16.26
CA TYR A 101 4.59 -5.33 -17.46
C TYR A 101 4.50 -3.80 -17.45
N VAL A 102 4.42 -3.17 -16.26
CA VAL A 102 4.29 -1.71 -16.15
C VAL A 102 5.45 -1.06 -15.40
N GLN A 103 5.70 0.20 -15.72
CA GLN A 103 6.67 1.06 -15.04
C GLN A 103 6.29 1.30 -13.56
N ALA A 104 7.29 1.52 -12.72
CA ALA A 104 7.10 1.75 -11.28
C ALA A 104 6.25 3.00 -11.02
N SER A 105 6.51 4.08 -11.77
CA SER A 105 5.75 5.32 -11.72
C SER A 105 4.26 5.09 -12.02
N ARG A 106 3.95 4.35 -13.08
CA ARG A 106 2.57 4.03 -13.48
C ARG A 106 1.86 3.16 -12.44
N ALA A 107 2.55 2.11 -11.95
CA ALA A 107 2.00 1.24 -10.92
C ALA A 107 1.64 2.02 -9.64
N SER A 108 2.52 2.93 -9.20
CA SER A 108 2.29 3.75 -8.01
C SER A 108 1.05 4.65 -8.12
N LEU A 109 0.79 5.21 -9.30
CA LEU A 109 -0.36 6.06 -9.59
C LEU A 109 -1.66 5.27 -9.58
N ILE A 110 -1.65 4.04 -10.12
CA ILE A 110 -2.82 3.16 -10.05
C ILE A 110 -3.07 2.74 -8.60
N VAL A 111 -2.04 2.38 -7.82
CA VAL A 111 -2.20 2.05 -6.39
C VAL A 111 -2.70 3.23 -5.56
N ALA A 112 -2.37 4.45 -5.97
CA ALA A 112 -2.85 5.67 -5.32
C ALA A 112 -4.39 5.85 -5.41
N LEU A 113 -5.10 5.00 -6.17
CA LEU A 113 -6.57 4.86 -6.13
C LEU A 113 -7.11 4.23 -4.84
N ASN A 114 -6.27 3.65 -3.99
CA ASN A 114 -6.67 2.98 -2.74
C ASN A 114 -7.73 3.75 -1.93
N PRO A 115 -7.58 5.07 -1.64
CA PRO A 115 -8.57 5.80 -0.86
C PRO A 115 -9.93 5.89 -1.55
N ALA A 116 -9.96 5.98 -2.88
CA ALA A 116 -11.20 6.03 -3.65
C ALA A 116 -11.94 4.68 -3.61
N VAL A 117 -11.20 3.58 -3.81
CA VAL A 117 -11.78 2.23 -3.76
C VAL A 117 -12.26 1.88 -2.36
N ILE A 118 -11.47 2.19 -1.32
CA ILE A 118 -11.89 2.00 0.08
C ILE A 118 -13.13 2.84 0.39
N GLY A 119 -13.20 4.08 -0.08
CA GLY A 119 -14.37 4.95 0.09
C GLY A 119 -15.63 4.37 -0.56
N LEU A 120 -15.54 3.92 -1.81
CA LEU A 120 -16.64 3.27 -2.53
C LEU A 120 -17.08 1.96 -1.86
N ALA A 121 -16.13 1.12 -1.46
CA ALA A 121 -16.42 -0.13 -0.77
C ALA A 121 -17.04 0.12 0.61
N SER A 122 -16.62 1.17 1.32
CA SER A 122 -17.22 1.57 2.60
C SER A 122 -18.67 2.03 2.43
N TRP A 123 -18.95 2.80 1.39
CA TRP A 123 -20.31 3.21 1.04
C TRP A 123 -21.20 2.01 0.67
N TRP A 124 -20.69 1.06 -0.11
CA TRP A 124 -21.46 -0.11 -0.51
C TRP A 124 -21.69 -1.08 0.66
N LEU A 125 -20.63 -1.50 1.36
CA LEU A 125 -20.71 -2.54 2.40
C LEU A 125 -21.27 -2.02 3.71
N PHE A 126 -20.83 -0.84 4.16
CA PHE A 126 -21.17 -0.29 5.48
C PHE A 126 -22.24 0.80 5.39
N LYS A 127 -22.74 1.13 4.18
CA LYS A 127 -23.76 2.18 3.95
C LYS A 127 -23.35 3.55 4.52
N GLU A 128 -22.05 3.81 4.62
CA GLU A 128 -21.52 5.09 5.09
C GLU A 128 -21.84 6.19 4.07
N ARG A 129 -22.33 7.35 4.52
CA ARG A 129 -22.66 8.47 3.62
C ARG A 129 -21.39 9.07 3.01
N LEU A 130 -21.32 9.08 1.68
CA LEU A 130 -20.27 9.80 0.94
C LEU A 130 -20.64 11.28 0.86
N GLY A 131 -19.82 12.13 1.48
CA GLY A 131 -19.94 13.58 1.29
C GLY A 131 -19.54 13.99 -0.13
N PRO A 132 -20.01 15.15 -0.62
CA PRO A 132 -19.75 15.62 -1.97
C PRO A 132 -18.25 15.75 -2.29
N SER A 133 -17.41 16.14 -1.31
CA SER A 133 -15.97 16.17 -1.48
C SER A 133 -15.36 14.79 -1.75
N LYS A 134 -15.84 13.73 -1.08
CA LYS A 134 -15.37 12.36 -1.35
C LYS A 134 -15.79 11.88 -2.73
N VAL A 135 -17.00 12.21 -3.17
CA VAL A 135 -17.49 11.85 -4.51
C VAL A 135 -16.61 12.49 -5.59
N TRP A 136 -16.37 13.80 -5.50
CA TRP A 136 -15.45 14.49 -6.42
C TRP A 136 -14.04 13.93 -6.36
N GLY A 137 -13.54 13.61 -5.15
CA GLY A 137 -12.24 12.97 -4.98
C GLY A 137 -12.14 11.63 -5.71
N ILE A 138 -13.16 10.78 -5.58
CA ILE A 138 -13.26 9.49 -6.28
C ILE A 138 -13.26 9.70 -7.79
N VAL A 139 -14.07 10.64 -8.30
CA VAL A 139 -14.14 10.95 -9.74
C VAL A 139 -12.78 11.40 -10.29
N LEU A 140 -12.09 12.31 -9.59
CA LEU A 140 -10.76 12.77 -9.99
C LEU A 140 -9.72 11.66 -9.96
N CYS A 141 -9.73 10.81 -8.93
CA CYS A 141 -8.85 9.65 -8.85
C CYS A 141 -9.07 8.70 -10.04
N ILE A 142 -10.32 8.29 -10.28
CA ILE A 142 -10.67 7.38 -11.38
C ILE A 142 -10.32 8.00 -12.74
N GLY A 143 -10.68 9.26 -12.97
CA GLY A 143 -10.35 9.97 -14.20
C GLY A 143 -8.85 10.12 -14.43
N GLY A 144 -8.10 10.47 -13.37
CA GLY A 144 -6.65 10.57 -13.42
C GLY A 144 -5.96 9.23 -13.69
N ALA A 145 -6.41 8.14 -13.07
CA ALA A 145 -5.90 6.81 -13.37
C ALA A 145 -6.25 6.35 -14.79
N GLY A 146 -7.45 6.66 -15.28
CA GLY A 146 -7.81 6.45 -16.68
C GLY A 146 -6.85 7.17 -17.62
N LEU A 147 -6.51 8.43 -17.32
CA LEU A 147 -5.56 9.20 -18.11
C LEU A 147 -4.14 8.59 -18.07
N VAL A 148 -3.68 8.13 -16.91
CA VAL A 148 -2.38 7.43 -16.76
C VAL A 148 -2.38 6.11 -17.54
N ILE A 149 -3.48 5.38 -17.55
CA ILE A 149 -3.61 4.12 -18.30
C ILE A 149 -3.56 4.38 -19.80
N VAL A 150 -4.19 5.46 -20.27
CA VAL A 150 -4.21 5.90 -21.66
C VAL A 150 -2.88 6.53 -22.08
N SER A 151 -2.16 7.20 -21.16
CA SER A 151 -0.82 7.72 -21.42
C SER A 151 0.16 6.55 -21.61
N ARG A 152 0.25 6.06 -22.84
CA ARG A 152 1.23 5.06 -23.25
C ARG A 152 2.35 5.73 -24.00
N ASP A 153 3.56 5.23 -23.81
CA ASP A 153 4.67 5.61 -24.64
C ASP A 153 4.41 5.11 -26.08
N PRO A 154 4.40 5.98 -27.11
CA PRO A 154 4.21 5.58 -28.49
C PRO A 154 5.25 4.55 -28.97
N SER A 155 6.41 4.46 -28.29
CA SER A 155 7.47 3.52 -28.63
C SER A 155 7.21 2.07 -28.19
N SER A 156 6.19 1.80 -27.35
CA SER A 156 5.90 0.46 -26.81
C SER A 156 4.71 -0.25 -27.51
N LEU A 157 4.55 -0.08 -28.82
CA LEU A 157 3.43 -0.64 -29.59
C LEU A 157 3.37 -2.17 -29.61
N GLN A 158 4.52 -2.86 -29.46
CA GLN A 158 4.57 -4.33 -29.34
C GLN A 158 4.11 -4.85 -27.97
N SER A 159 3.94 -3.98 -26.98
CA SER A 159 3.58 -4.33 -25.58
C SER A 159 2.14 -3.98 -25.20
N ALA A 160 1.34 -3.48 -26.15
CA ALA A 160 0.00 -2.94 -25.85
C ALA A 160 -0.90 -3.95 -25.11
N ALA A 161 -0.93 -5.21 -25.55
CA ALA A 161 -1.73 -6.25 -24.92
C ALA A 161 -1.26 -6.65 -23.50
N GLN A 162 0.06 -6.66 -23.28
CA GLN A 162 0.66 -7.01 -21.99
C GLN A 162 0.57 -5.86 -20.97
N GLY A 163 0.56 -4.61 -21.44
CA GLY A 163 0.37 -3.44 -20.57
C GLY A 163 -0.98 -3.42 -19.85
N TRP A 164 -2.06 -3.86 -20.51
CA TRP A 164 -3.39 -3.94 -19.88
C TRP A 164 -3.43 -4.99 -18.77
N MET A 165 -2.72 -6.11 -18.98
CA MET A 165 -2.57 -7.14 -17.95
C MET A 165 -1.84 -6.58 -16.74
N GLY A 166 -0.75 -5.82 -16.96
CA GLY A 166 -0.05 -5.13 -15.88
C GLY A 166 -0.93 -4.15 -15.11
N ASP A 167 -1.68 -3.30 -15.80
CA ASP A 167 -2.62 -2.36 -15.16
C ASP A 167 -3.70 -3.09 -14.34
N LEU A 168 -4.25 -4.17 -14.89
CA LEU A 168 -5.27 -4.99 -14.23
C LEU A 168 -4.71 -5.68 -12.98
N LEU A 169 -3.48 -6.20 -13.05
CA LEU A 169 -2.77 -6.79 -11.92
C LEU A 169 -2.53 -5.74 -10.83
N ILE A 170 -2.04 -4.54 -11.18
CA ILE A 170 -1.86 -3.47 -10.20
C ILE A 170 -3.20 -2.99 -9.62
N PHE A 171 -4.27 -2.97 -10.41
CA PHE A 171 -5.62 -2.74 -9.88
C PHE A 171 -6.07 -3.85 -8.91
N GLY A 172 -5.64 -5.10 -9.16
CA GLY A 172 -5.76 -6.20 -8.20
C GLY A 172 -5.11 -5.89 -6.85
N CYS A 173 -3.94 -5.23 -6.83
CA CYS A 173 -3.34 -4.74 -5.59
C CYS A 173 -4.27 -3.78 -4.83
N VAL A 174 -4.92 -2.87 -5.55
CA VAL A 174 -5.87 -1.90 -4.97
C VAL A 174 -7.06 -2.60 -4.32
N LEU A 175 -7.60 -3.63 -4.97
CA LEU A 175 -8.70 -4.44 -4.44
C LEU A 175 -8.27 -5.25 -3.22
N GLY A 176 -7.12 -5.93 -3.29
CA GLY A 176 -6.57 -6.72 -2.19
C GLY A 176 -6.32 -5.87 -0.95
N TRP A 177 -5.74 -4.68 -1.13
CA TRP A 177 -5.54 -3.72 -0.05
C TRP A 177 -6.86 -3.18 0.50
N GLY A 178 -7.83 -2.89 -0.36
CA GLY A 178 -9.16 -2.45 0.06
C GLY A 178 -9.86 -3.47 0.96
N ILE A 179 -9.86 -4.74 0.56
CA ILE A 179 -10.40 -5.85 1.37
C ILE A 179 -9.64 -5.93 2.69
N TYR A 180 -8.30 -5.98 2.66
CA TYR A 180 -7.49 -6.02 3.87
C TYR A 180 -7.82 -4.86 4.84
N SER A 181 -7.91 -3.63 4.34
CA SER A 181 -8.17 -2.45 5.15
C SER A 181 -9.56 -2.45 5.79
N LEU A 182 -10.59 -2.94 5.09
CA LEU A 182 -11.95 -2.96 5.62
C LEU A 182 -12.14 -4.08 6.65
N PHE A 183 -11.64 -5.29 6.35
CA PHE A 183 -11.80 -6.44 7.23
C PHE A 183 -10.84 -6.43 8.42
N SER A 184 -9.74 -5.68 8.36
CA SER A 184 -8.81 -5.52 9.49
C SER A 184 -9.36 -4.65 10.60
N ARG A 185 -10.34 -3.77 10.35
CA ARG A 185 -10.90 -2.85 11.36
C ARG A 185 -11.35 -3.56 12.64
N ASN A 186 -12.19 -4.59 12.49
CA ASN A 186 -12.71 -5.34 13.64
C ASN A 186 -11.61 -6.09 14.40
N LEU A 187 -10.62 -6.62 13.69
CA LEU A 187 -9.50 -7.33 14.30
C LEU A 187 -8.55 -6.36 15.01
N ASN A 188 -8.30 -5.19 14.43
CA ASN A 188 -7.49 -4.12 15.03
C ASN A 188 -8.10 -3.65 16.36
N ASP A 189 -9.43 -3.53 16.44
CA ASP A 189 -10.12 -3.15 17.68
C ASP A 189 -10.04 -4.25 18.76
N SER A 190 -10.05 -5.53 18.36
CA SER A 190 -10.05 -6.66 19.30
C SER A 190 -8.66 -7.14 19.76
N LEU A 191 -7.67 -7.15 18.86
CA LEU A 191 -6.31 -7.68 19.12
C LEU A 191 -5.25 -6.57 19.20
N GLY A 192 -5.56 -5.38 18.69
CA GLY A 192 -4.60 -4.30 18.50
C GLY A 192 -3.96 -4.32 17.10
N PRO A 193 -3.74 -3.16 16.46
CA PRO A 193 -3.24 -3.09 15.08
C PRO A 193 -1.91 -3.80 14.84
N LEU A 194 -0.98 -3.70 15.80
CA LEU A 194 0.34 -4.33 15.71
C LEU A 194 0.26 -5.86 15.71
N GLN A 195 -0.66 -6.44 16.49
CA GLN A 195 -0.87 -7.88 16.55
C GLN A 195 -1.54 -8.38 15.26
N THR A 196 -2.55 -7.66 14.78
CA THR A 196 -3.26 -7.98 13.53
C THR A 196 -2.30 -7.97 12.34
N VAL A 197 -1.47 -6.93 12.20
CA VAL A 197 -0.51 -6.86 11.08
C VAL A 197 0.56 -7.95 11.19
N THR A 198 1.07 -8.21 12.39
CA THR A 198 2.10 -9.24 12.59
C THR A 198 1.57 -10.62 12.21
N TRP A 199 0.40 -11.02 12.71
CA TRP A 199 -0.19 -12.30 12.35
C TRP A 199 -0.57 -12.40 10.87
N SER A 200 -1.10 -11.32 10.28
CA SER A 200 -1.44 -11.28 8.85
C SER A 200 -0.19 -11.48 8.00
N ILE A 201 0.93 -10.86 8.38
CA ILE A 201 2.23 -11.04 7.72
C ILE A 201 2.75 -12.44 7.92
N LEU A 202 2.79 -12.98 9.13
CA LEU A 202 3.31 -14.33 9.39
C LEU A 202 2.54 -15.40 8.61
N LEU A 203 1.21 -15.36 8.65
CA LEU A 203 0.36 -16.29 7.91
C LEU A 203 0.50 -16.06 6.40
N GLY A 204 0.50 -14.81 5.96
CA GLY A 204 0.70 -14.44 4.55
C GLY A 204 2.05 -14.89 3.99
N THR A 205 3.14 -14.76 4.76
CA THR A 205 4.49 -15.25 4.42
C THR A 205 4.47 -16.77 4.27
N GLY A 206 3.80 -17.49 5.16
CA GLY A 206 3.64 -18.95 5.02
C GLY A 206 2.89 -19.33 3.74
N MET A 207 1.81 -18.62 3.41
CA MET A 207 1.05 -18.83 2.18
C MET A 207 1.87 -18.48 0.93
N LEU A 208 2.69 -17.43 0.98
CA LEU A 208 3.62 -17.05 -0.10
C LEU A 208 4.65 -18.15 -0.37
N TRP A 209 5.28 -18.69 0.67
CA TRP A 209 6.22 -19.80 0.51
C TRP A 209 5.54 -21.05 -0.03
N LEU A 210 4.33 -21.36 0.44
CA LEU A 210 3.55 -22.49 -0.08
C LEU A 210 3.24 -22.30 -1.57
N ALA A 211 2.83 -21.10 -1.98
CA ALA A 211 2.61 -20.77 -3.39
C ALA A 211 3.91 -20.81 -4.21
N CYS A 212 5.03 -20.32 -3.66
CA CYS A 212 6.34 -20.33 -4.31
C CYS A 212 6.85 -21.75 -4.57
N VAL A 213 6.66 -22.66 -3.60
CA VAL A 213 7.02 -24.08 -3.74
C VAL A 213 6.07 -24.78 -4.72
N ALA A 214 4.76 -24.56 -4.59
CA ALA A 214 3.75 -25.16 -5.47
C ALA A 214 3.90 -24.69 -6.92
N GLY A 215 4.29 -23.44 -7.15
CA GLY A 215 4.56 -22.86 -8.47
C GLY A 215 5.92 -23.25 -9.07
N GLY A 216 6.78 -23.96 -8.34
CA GLY A 216 8.11 -24.36 -8.81
C GLY A 216 9.12 -23.21 -8.91
N GLU A 217 8.79 -22.04 -8.36
CA GLU A 217 9.62 -20.82 -8.34
C GLU A 217 10.61 -20.80 -7.16
N ALA A 218 10.58 -21.81 -6.28
CA ALA A 218 11.47 -21.94 -5.12
C ALA A 218 12.92 -22.32 -5.50
N ARG A 219 13.46 -21.74 -6.58
CA ARG A 219 14.83 -21.92 -7.04
C ARG A 219 15.69 -20.79 -6.50
N LEU A 220 16.66 -21.12 -5.67
CA LEU A 220 17.56 -20.13 -5.05
C LEU A 220 18.78 -19.78 -5.92
N GLU A 221 18.96 -20.43 -7.07
CA GLU A 221 20.07 -20.17 -7.99
C GLU A 221 20.16 -18.69 -8.42
N PRO A 222 19.05 -18.00 -8.76
CA PRO A 222 19.10 -16.59 -9.14
C PRO A 222 19.64 -15.66 -8.05
N LEU A 223 19.59 -16.07 -6.76
CA LEU A 223 20.13 -15.27 -5.65
C LEU A 223 21.64 -15.08 -5.73
N ARG A 224 22.36 -16.01 -6.37
CA ARG A 224 23.81 -15.91 -6.57
C ARG A 224 24.18 -14.87 -7.62
N GLY A 225 23.26 -14.55 -8.53
CA GLY A 225 23.45 -13.55 -9.58
C GLY A 225 22.99 -12.15 -9.20
N LEU A 226 22.50 -11.94 -7.97
CA LEU A 226 22.03 -10.63 -7.55
C LEU A 226 23.20 -9.67 -7.32
N ASP A 227 23.12 -8.51 -7.98
CA ASP A 227 24.04 -7.41 -7.76
C ASP A 227 23.71 -6.67 -6.45
N MET A 228 24.65 -5.86 -5.95
CA MET A 228 24.51 -5.12 -4.69
C MET A 228 23.24 -4.26 -4.66
N ARG A 229 22.87 -3.65 -5.80
CA ARG A 229 21.64 -2.85 -5.93
C ARG A 229 20.37 -3.65 -5.67
N GLN A 230 20.34 -4.92 -6.06
CA GLN A 230 19.19 -5.80 -5.88
C GLN A 230 19.10 -6.33 -4.45
N TRP A 231 20.24 -6.65 -3.83
CA TRP A 231 20.30 -6.96 -2.40
C TRP A 231 19.81 -5.79 -1.54
N LEU A 232 20.25 -4.57 -1.84
CA LEU A 232 19.77 -3.36 -1.17
C LEU A 232 18.27 -3.16 -1.42
N SER A 233 17.78 -3.40 -2.63
CA SER A 233 16.34 -3.33 -2.95
C SER A 233 15.53 -4.34 -2.13
N LEU A 234 16.04 -5.56 -1.96
CA LEU A 234 15.37 -6.61 -1.18
C LEU A 234 15.31 -6.25 0.32
N LEU A 235 16.44 -5.78 0.87
CA LEU A 235 16.51 -5.31 2.26
C LEU A 235 15.58 -4.11 2.48
N TYR A 236 15.58 -3.17 1.54
CA TYR A 236 14.69 -2.01 1.54
C TYR A 236 13.22 -2.42 1.55
N LEU A 237 12.82 -3.32 0.65
CA LEU A 237 11.44 -3.81 0.56
C LEU A 237 10.99 -4.54 1.83
N GLY A 238 11.83 -5.44 2.34
CA GLY A 238 11.50 -6.28 3.49
C GLY A 238 11.49 -5.52 4.80
N VAL A 239 12.59 -4.83 5.13
CA VAL A 239 12.77 -4.21 6.44
C VAL A 239 12.14 -2.81 6.48
N LEU A 240 12.54 -1.91 5.59
CA LEU A 240 12.05 -0.53 5.61
C LEU A 240 10.61 -0.46 5.12
N GLY A 241 10.32 -1.02 3.95
CA GLY A 241 9.03 -0.92 3.27
C GLY A 241 7.91 -1.73 3.91
N SER A 242 8.24 -2.82 4.61
CA SER A 242 7.22 -3.75 5.14
C SER A 242 7.22 -3.87 6.66
N ALA A 243 8.36 -3.85 7.35
CA ALA A 243 8.34 -3.89 8.83
C ALA A 243 8.21 -2.50 9.45
N LEU A 244 9.24 -1.65 9.27
CA LEU A 244 9.30 -0.34 9.93
C LEU A 244 8.20 0.60 9.45
N ALA A 245 7.93 0.63 8.15
CA ALA A 245 6.88 1.46 7.59
C ALA A 245 5.49 1.08 8.13
N TYR A 246 5.17 -0.20 8.30
CA TYR A 246 3.89 -0.60 8.90
C TYR A 246 3.79 -0.21 10.37
N ILE A 247 4.85 -0.42 11.18
CA ILE A 247 4.84 -0.01 12.59
C ILE A 247 4.58 1.50 12.70
N ALA A 248 5.34 2.31 11.97
CA ALA A 248 5.22 3.76 11.98
C ALA A 248 3.86 4.25 11.44
N TRP A 249 3.33 3.61 10.40
CA TRP A 249 2.01 3.91 9.85
C TRP A 249 0.88 3.67 10.86
N TYR A 250 0.87 2.51 11.51
CA TYR A 250 -0.15 2.17 12.49
C TYR A 250 -0.06 3.04 13.74
N GLU A 251 1.15 3.44 14.16
CA GLU A 251 1.33 4.45 15.21
C GLU A 251 0.71 5.79 14.80
N GLY A 252 0.91 6.22 13.55
CA GLY A 252 0.27 7.42 13.01
C GLY A 252 -1.25 7.32 12.99
N ILE A 253 -1.81 6.18 12.54
CA ILE A 253 -3.27 5.94 12.59
C ILE A 253 -3.78 6.06 14.02
N ARG A 254 -3.07 5.49 15.00
CA ARG A 254 -3.47 5.55 16.41
C ARG A 254 -3.48 6.98 16.96
N ARG A 255 -2.55 7.84 16.53
CA ARG A 255 -2.42 9.22 17.03
C ARG A 255 -3.34 10.22 16.35
N ILE A 256 -3.40 10.22 15.02
CA ILE A 256 -4.11 11.27 14.25
C ILE A 256 -5.30 10.74 13.45
N GLY A 257 -5.57 9.43 13.50
CA GLY A 257 -6.68 8.78 12.82
C GLY A 257 -6.42 8.45 11.34
N ALA A 258 -7.09 7.40 10.85
CA ALA A 258 -6.88 6.86 9.50
C ALA A 258 -7.12 7.88 8.38
N THR A 259 -8.12 8.75 8.51
CA THR A 259 -8.45 9.76 7.48
C THR A 259 -7.33 10.80 7.31
N ARG A 260 -6.72 11.27 8.41
CA ARG A 260 -5.60 12.24 8.32
C ARG A 260 -4.33 11.57 7.79
N CYS A 261 -4.05 10.33 8.21
CA CYS A 261 -2.96 9.55 7.64
C CYS A 261 -3.12 9.35 6.13
N GLY A 262 -4.34 9.07 5.66
CA GLY A 262 -4.64 8.80 4.25
C GLY A 262 -4.22 9.92 3.28
N VAL A 263 -4.15 11.19 3.74
CA VAL A 263 -3.65 12.31 2.91
C VAL A 263 -2.19 12.09 2.50
N PHE A 264 -1.36 11.56 3.40
CA PHE A 264 0.07 11.35 3.15
C PHE A 264 0.32 10.28 2.08
N ILE A 265 -0.63 9.40 1.80
CA ILE A 265 -0.51 8.41 0.72
C ILE A 265 -0.33 9.09 -0.65
N ALA A 266 -0.74 10.35 -0.81
CA ALA A 266 -0.46 11.14 -2.00
C ALA A 266 1.05 11.32 -2.27
N LEU A 267 1.91 11.25 -1.26
CA LEU A 267 3.38 11.31 -1.43
C LEU A 267 3.94 10.05 -2.08
N ASN A 268 3.27 8.91 -1.94
CA ASN A 268 3.70 7.62 -2.48
C ASN A 268 3.93 7.68 -4.02
N PRO A 269 2.94 8.06 -4.85
CA PRO A 269 3.17 8.18 -6.29
C PRO A 269 4.16 9.28 -6.65
N LEU A 270 4.22 10.39 -5.90
CA LEU A 270 5.19 11.46 -6.16
C LEU A 270 6.63 10.96 -5.99
N THR A 271 6.91 10.24 -4.91
CA THR A 271 8.23 9.66 -4.67
C THR A 271 8.56 8.55 -5.65
N ALA A 272 7.59 7.70 -5.99
CA ALA A 272 7.79 6.65 -6.99
C ALA A 272 8.10 7.23 -8.38
N VAL A 273 7.41 8.31 -8.79
CA VAL A 273 7.67 9.02 -10.05
C VAL A 273 9.07 9.64 -10.08
N LEU A 274 9.47 10.31 -9.00
CA LEU A 274 10.79 10.92 -8.91
C LEU A 274 11.92 9.88 -8.91
N LEU A 275 11.78 8.82 -8.10
CA LEU A 275 12.78 7.75 -8.03
C LEU A 275 12.79 6.89 -9.29
N GLY A 276 11.64 6.68 -9.94
CA GLY A 276 11.55 5.99 -11.23
C GLY A 276 12.29 6.76 -12.32
N ALA A 277 12.12 8.09 -12.39
CA ALA A 277 12.86 8.92 -13.33
C ALA A 277 14.37 8.93 -13.05
N LEU A 278 14.79 8.98 -11.77
CA LEU A 278 16.21 9.09 -11.38
C LEU A 278 16.98 7.77 -11.39
N LEU A 279 16.35 6.65 -11.03
CA LEU A 279 17.03 5.35 -10.84
C LEU A 279 16.74 4.34 -11.95
N LEU A 280 15.64 4.50 -12.69
CA LEU A 280 15.20 3.59 -13.74
C LEU A 280 15.12 4.27 -15.12
N ASP A 281 15.52 5.54 -15.23
CA ASP A 281 15.43 6.36 -16.45
C ASP A 281 14.02 6.37 -17.07
N GLU A 282 12.97 6.30 -16.23
CA GLU A 282 11.58 6.30 -16.69
C GLU A 282 11.20 7.65 -17.30
N ARG A 283 10.71 7.63 -18.55
CA ARG A 283 10.26 8.83 -19.27
C ARG A 283 8.86 9.21 -18.85
N LEU A 284 8.72 10.42 -18.28
CA LEU A 284 7.43 10.96 -17.86
C LEU A 284 6.77 11.71 -19.02
N GLY A 285 5.68 11.15 -19.54
CA GLY A 285 4.86 11.81 -20.56
C GLY A 285 3.98 12.92 -19.97
N ALA A 286 3.63 13.92 -20.76
CA ALA A 286 2.77 15.03 -20.34
C ALA A 286 1.39 14.57 -19.82
N LEU A 287 0.76 13.59 -20.48
CA LEU A 287 -0.52 13.01 -20.05
C LEU A 287 -0.40 12.30 -18.69
N MET A 288 0.72 11.66 -18.41
CA MET A 288 0.99 11.02 -17.12
C MET A 288 1.09 12.06 -16.01
N GLY A 289 1.72 13.21 -16.30
CA GLY A 289 1.79 14.35 -15.38
C GLY A 289 0.41 14.93 -15.05
N VAL A 290 -0.45 15.12 -16.05
CA VAL A 290 -1.84 15.57 -15.83
C VAL A 290 -2.61 14.53 -15.00
N GLY A 291 -2.45 13.24 -15.30
CA GLY A 291 -3.14 12.17 -14.59
C GLY A 291 -2.70 12.07 -13.14
N ALA A 292 -1.40 12.22 -12.88
CA ALA A 292 -0.86 12.34 -11.53
C ALA A 292 -1.45 13.54 -10.78
N GLY A 293 -1.53 14.72 -11.41
CA GLY A 293 -2.16 15.90 -10.80
C GLY A 293 -3.62 15.67 -10.40
N LEU A 294 -4.40 15.00 -11.26
CA LEU A 294 -5.79 14.62 -10.96
C LEU A 294 -5.89 13.64 -9.78
N ILE A 295 -5.05 12.60 -9.76
CA ILE A 295 -5.02 11.61 -8.67
C ILE A 295 -4.66 12.28 -7.34
N LEU A 296 -3.61 13.10 -7.31
CA LEU A 296 -3.17 13.80 -6.11
C LEU A 296 -4.27 14.72 -5.56
N THR A 297 -4.94 15.46 -6.45
CA THR A 297 -6.09 16.31 -6.08
C THR A 297 -7.25 15.46 -5.55
N GLY A 298 -7.53 14.32 -6.19
CA GLY A 298 -8.56 13.39 -5.77
C GLY A 298 -8.33 12.80 -4.38
N ILE A 299 -7.09 12.41 -4.06
CA ILE A 299 -6.69 11.91 -2.73
C ILE A 299 -6.90 12.98 -1.67
N PHE A 300 -6.53 14.22 -1.96
CA PHE A 300 -6.75 15.34 -1.04
C PHE A 300 -8.24 15.54 -0.72
N LEU A 301 -9.11 15.46 -1.74
CA LEU A 301 -10.55 15.59 -1.56
C LEU A 301 -11.18 14.39 -0.82
N CYS A 302 -10.73 13.16 -1.13
CA CYS A 302 -11.20 11.93 -0.48
C CYS A 302 -10.89 11.89 1.03
N ASN A 303 -9.75 12.45 1.42
CA ASN A 303 -9.30 12.49 2.81
C ASN A 303 -9.71 13.77 3.55
N LYS A 304 -10.47 14.67 2.91
CA LYS A 304 -11.04 15.83 3.59
C LYS A 304 -12.05 15.34 4.65
N PRO A 305 -12.01 15.85 5.90
CA PRO A 305 -13.00 15.51 6.90
C PRO A 305 -14.40 15.74 6.33
N LEU A 306 -15.30 14.78 6.48
CA LEU A 306 -16.71 14.99 6.14
C LEU A 306 -17.17 16.23 6.91
N ALA A 307 -17.59 17.27 6.20
CA ALA A 307 -18.22 18.43 6.83
C ALA A 307 -19.30 17.89 7.77
N ARG A 308 -19.24 18.29 9.06
CA ARG A 308 -20.16 17.85 10.12
C ARG A 308 -21.54 17.72 9.49
N SER A 309 -22.04 16.48 9.38
CA SER A 309 -23.45 16.26 9.07
C SER A 309 -24.19 17.09 10.09
N ALA A 310 -24.87 18.15 9.66
CA ALA A 310 -25.70 18.95 10.54
C ALA A 310 -26.56 17.97 11.33
N GLN A 311 -26.27 17.84 12.62
CA GLN A 311 -27.17 17.15 13.53
C GLN A 311 -28.48 17.91 13.38
N LYS A 312 -29.45 17.28 12.72
CA LYS A 312 -30.84 17.65 12.93
C LYS A 312 -31.10 17.35 14.39
N THR A 313 -30.92 18.37 15.23
CA THR A 313 -31.54 18.43 16.54
C THR A 313 -33.03 18.30 16.29
N ILE A 314 -33.60 17.17 16.68
CA ILE A 314 -35.04 17.06 16.97
C ILE A 314 -35.15 17.34 18.46
#